data_AF-C7A0S4-F1
#
_entry.id   AF-C7A0S4-F1
#
_cell.length_a   1.000
_cell.length_b   1.000
_cell.length_c   1.000
_cell.angle_alpha   90.00
_cell.angle_beta   90.00
_cell.angle_gamma   90.00
#
_symmetry.space_group_name_H-M   'P 1'
#
loop_
_entity.id
_entity.type
_entity.pdbx_description
1 polymer ?
#
loop_
_entity_poly.entity_id
_entity_poly.type
_entity_poly.pdbx_seq_one_letter_code
_entity_poly.pdbx_strand_id
1 'polypeptide(L)' 'MKTIYLHHPITTDEWTSIKKVMALGFFDGVHLGHQAVIKKAKQIAEQKGLQTAVLTFDP' A
#
# COMPACT_ATOMS: atom_id res chain seq x y z
N MET A 1 5.63 0.87 10.56
CA MET A 1 5.39 0.55 9.14
C MET A 1 6.36 -0.54 8.75
N LYS A 2 5.91 -1.61 8.09
CA LYS A 2 6.79 -2.65 7.54
C LYS A 2 6.92 -2.43 6.04
N THR A 3 8.14 -2.36 5.52
CA THR A 3 8.42 -2.26 4.08
C THR A 3 8.64 -3.66 3.52
N ILE A 4 8.06 -3.95 2.36
CA ILE A 4 8.19 -5.23 1.66
C ILE A 4 8.68 -4.91 0.25
N TYR A 5 9.83 -5.44 -0.12
CA TYR A 5 10.38 -5.29 -1.47
C TYR A 5 9.84 -6.41 -2.36
N LEU A 6 9.12 -6.05 -3.41
CA LEU A 6 8.58 -6.99 -4.38
C LEU A 6 9.56 -7.09 -5.56
N HIS A 7 10.11 -8.28 -5.79
CA HIS A 7 10.92 -8.59 -6.97
C HIS A 7 10.15 -9.53 -7.89
N HIS A 8 10.34 -9.41 -9.20
CA HIS A 8 9.80 -10.37 -10.14
C HIS A 8 10.75 -11.59 -10.26
N PRO A 9 10.24 -12.84 -10.24
CA PRO A 9 8.83 -13.21 -10.06
C PRO A 9 8.36 -13.01 -8.62
N ILE A 10 7.13 -12.51 -8.45
CA ILE A 10 6.57 -12.25 -7.11
C ILE A 10 6.40 -13.60 -6.39
N THR A 11 7.11 -13.77 -5.28
CA THR A 11 6.92 -14.90 -4.38
C THR A 11 5.84 -14.58 -3.35
N THR A 12 4.93 -15.53 -3.15
CA THR A 12 3.91 -15.41 -2.11
C THR A 12 4.50 -15.82 -0.76
N ASP A 13 4.36 -14.95 0.23
CA ASP A 13 4.74 -15.12 1.62
C ASP A 13 3.56 -14.72 2.53
N GLU A 14 3.79 -14.75 3.85
CA GLU A 14 2.79 -14.33 4.84
C GLU A 14 2.27 -12.92 4.54
N TRP A 15 3.13 -12.00 4.11
CA TRP A 15 2.78 -10.59 3.98
C TRP A 15 2.20 -10.23 2.62
N THR A 16 2.46 -10.99 1.58
CA THR A 16 1.87 -10.80 0.24
C THR A 16 0.55 -11.56 0.08
N SER A 17 0.29 -12.58 0.90
CA SER A 17 -0.97 -13.35 0.90
C SER A 17 -2.11 -12.70 1.68
N ILE A 18 -1.82 -11.84 2.68
CA ILE A 18 -2.86 -11.15 3.45
C ILE A 18 -3.64 -10.16 2.55
N LYS A 19 -4.98 -10.18 2.63
CA LYS A 19 -5.85 -9.20 1.96
C LYS A 19 -5.67 -7.81 2.57
N LYS A 20 -5.49 -6.79 1.71
CA LYS A 20 -5.26 -5.39 2.11
C LYS A 20 -6.00 -4.43 1.20
N VAL A 21 -6.18 -3.22 1.67
CA VAL A 21 -6.52 -2.08 0.82
C VAL A 21 -5.24 -1.29 0.57
N MET A 22 -4.91 -1.08 -0.70
CA MET A 22 -3.64 -0.50 -1.11
C MET A 22 -3.85 0.85 -1.79
N ALA A 23 -3.07 1.85 -1.39
CA ALA A 23 -2.84 3.05 -2.20
C ALA A 23 -1.65 2.77 -3.13
N LEU A 24 -1.85 2.89 -4.43
CA LEU A 24 -0.83 2.64 -5.45
C LEU A 24 -0.44 3.94 -6.15
N GLY A 25 0.86 4.21 -6.25
CA GLY A 25 1.39 5.40 -6.94
C GLY A 25 2.87 5.62 -6.63
N PHE A 26 3.52 6.52 -7.37
CA PHE A 26 4.94 6.86 -7.14
C PHE A 26 5.17 7.64 -5.84
N PHE A 27 4.17 8.41 -5.41
CA PHE A 27 4.15 9.13 -4.12
C PHE A 27 5.34 10.07 -3.84
N ASP A 28 6.07 10.53 -4.85
CA ASP A 28 7.17 11.49 -4.69
C ASP A 28 6.67 12.81 -4.05
N GLY A 29 7.39 13.25 -3.00
CA GLY A 29 7.05 14.42 -2.20
C GLY A 29 5.78 14.35 -1.33
N VAL A 30 4.97 13.29 -1.41
CA VAL A 30 3.76 13.04 -0.58
C VAL A 30 2.90 14.30 -0.31
N HIS A 31 2.65 15.10 -1.35
CA HIS A 31 1.86 16.32 -1.26
C HIS A 31 0.37 16.03 -0.94
N LEU A 32 -0.45 17.08 -0.79
CA LEU A 32 -1.85 16.97 -0.35
C LEU A 32 -2.69 15.98 -1.18
N GLY A 33 -2.49 15.94 -2.50
CA GLY A 33 -3.13 14.95 -3.38
C GLY A 33 -2.79 13.50 -3.00
N HIS A 34 -1.50 13.18 -2.81
CA HIS A 34 -1.06 11.86 -2.35
C HIS A 34 -1.65 11.51 -0.97
N GLN A 35 -1.64 12.47 -0.05
CA GLN A 35 -2.22 12.27 1.28
C GLN A 35 -3.71 11.96 1.21
N ALA A 36 -4.46 12.57 0.28
CA ALA A 36 -5.89 12.29 0.10
C ALA A 36 -6.11 10.83 -0.35
N VAL A 37 -5.32 10.35 -1.31
CA VAL A 37 -5.38 8.95 -1.79
C VAL A 37 -5.05 7.96 -0.67
N ILE A 38 -3.96 8.19 0.07
CA ILE A 38 -3.54 7.34 1.19
C ILE A 38 -4.60 7.32 2.30
N LYS A 39 -5.16 8.48 2.66
CA LYS A 39 -6.24 8.58 3.65
C LYS A 39 -7.48 7.80 3.20
N LYS A 40 -7.85 7.87 1.92
CA LYS A 40 -8.99 7.13 1.40
C LYS A 40 -8.78 5.61 1.48
N ALA A 41 -7.58 5.12 1.14
CA ALA A 41 -7.23 3.71 1.29
C ALA A 41 -7.34 3.27 2.76
N LYS A 42 -6.84 4.08 3.70
CA LYS A 42 -6.95 3.83 5.14
C LYS A 42 -8.40 3.71 5.60
N GLN A 43 -9.24 4.68 5.24
CA GLN A 43 -10.67 4.66 5.59
C GLN A 43 -11.39 3.40 5.08
N ILE A 44 -11.12 2.99 3.84
CA ILE A 44 -11.73 1.79 3.26
C ILE A 44 -11.21 0.53 3.98
N ALA A 45 -9.93 0.50 4.36
CA ALA A 45 -9.35 -0.61 5.11
C ALA A 45 -10.02 -0.78 6.48
N GLU A 46 -10.19 0.33 7.22
CA GLU A 46 -10.86 0.36 8.52
C GLU A 46 -12.31 -0.12 8.40
N GLN A 47 -13.06 0.35 7.40
CA GLN A 47 -14.43 -0.10 7.13
C GLN A 47 -14.54 -1.60 6.82
N LYS A 48 -13.50 -2.18 6.23
CA LYS A 48 -13.47 -3.59 5.84
C LYS A 48 -12.78 -4.50 6.87
N GLY A 49 -12.26 -3.96 7.97
CA GLY A 49 -11.42 -4.71 8.91
C GLY A 49 -10.15 -5.28 8.27
N LEU A 50 -9.61 -4.62 7.25
CA LEU A 50 -8.41 -5.04 6.52
C LEU A 50 -7.21 -4.15 6.87
N GLN A 51 -6.00 -4.63 6.58
CA GLN A 51 -4.80 -3.80 6.67
C GLN A 51 -4.74 -2.78 5.53
N THR A 52 -4.18 -1.60 5.81
CA THR A 52 -3.82 -0.61 4.78
C THR A 52 -2.39 -0.84 4.31
N ALA A 53 -2.15 -0.68 3.01
CA ALA A 53 -0.82 -0.70 2.41
C ALA A 53 -0.60 0.49 1.47
N VAL A 54 0.66 0.84 1.24
CA VAL A 54 1.08 1.75 0.18
C VAL A 54 2.06 0.98 -0.70
N LEU A 55 1.87 1.02 -2.01
CA LEU A 55 2.83 0.47 -2.97
C LEU A 55 3.34 1.61 -3.84
N THR A 56 4.66 1.72 -3.88
CA THR A 56 5.39 2.64 -4.75
C THR A 56 6.44 1.87 -5.55
N PHE A 57 7.08 2.58 -6.47
CA PHE A 57 8.14 2.07 -7.33
C PHE A 57 9.44 2.79 -6.95
N ASP A 58 10.50 2.01 -6.85
CA ASP A 58 11.88 2.46 -6.66
C ASP A 58 12.67 1.83 -7.82
N PRO A 59 13.61 2.53 -8.48
CA PRO A 59 14.54 1.87 -9.40
C PRO A 59 15.43 0.86 -8.68
#